data_AF-A0A1K1ND83-F1
#
_entry.id   AF-A0A1K1ND83-F1
#
_cell.length_a   1.000
_cell.length_b   1.000
_cell.length_c   1.000
_cell.angle_alpha   90.00
_cell.angle_beta   90.00
_cell.angle_gamma   90.00
#
_symmetry.space_group_name_H-M   'P 1'
#
loop_
_entity.id
_entity.type
_entity.pdbx_description
1 polymer ?
#
loop_
_entity_poly.entity_id
_entity_poly.type
_entity_poly.pdbx_seq_one_letter_code
_entity_poly.pdbx_strand_id
1 'polypeptide(L)'
;MRYVIFFLFISLLACKKKEDELNLSRQFMPSGDIAVSTADTLATLSWKAALFTTGTAVTYTVAISNDSTFATTAHTFTTDTTGIRISDHYLVARKKYYARVRTDGKDTASSSKWVYSKSFTITGEQLLLPVADSNLIDKSVILLWKSTAGLTKLVFTTGGVVRTVGLSAGQSIAGRLQVDSLQPLTTYTVEIFKEDVSKGILTFTTKAGVASGPNVIDLTGIAGVPSVLQDTLPKVGAGSIIILKRGETYNIDIATEIGKTVSFVSENSFNTQLPLIYFTNNFNVTAGSVIDSVVFRGLTLRSNDYAARYVINASNVATIGKILFENCHVEIFRGVVRLQTSASGGTQVSDFVVNNFVVDSISNYGVVNVDNVACAVQHITIQNSTLYKLEKVVTSKQNSNSIVLSNCTFNEAPQGGGSAYLVDFSQSATNNVTTGISVKSCIIGAGRSNNGNTTVRGIRVNAATLINVSSSYNTSDYVVAGNAIVGLTVYGGMATDLWKEPGNGNFKIKDSGFAGKGSAGDPRWW
;
A
#
# COMPACT_ATOMS: atom_id res chain seq x y z
N MET A 1 79.57 65.18 58.21
CA MET A 1 79.50 63.86 57.56
C MET A 1 78.19 63.21 57.97
N ARG A 2 77.40 62.74 56.97
CA ARG A 2 76.33 61.69 56.96
C ARG A 2 75.55 61.47 58.28
N TYR A 3 74.22 61.48 58.32
CA TYR A 3 73.33 60.59 57.58
C TYR A 3 71.92 61.17 57.40
N VAL A 4 71.32 60.87 56.25
CA VAL A 4 69.91 61.08 55.89
C VAL A 4 69.08 59.94 56.50
N ILE A 5 67.98 60.25 57.18
CA ILE A 5 66.94 59.27 57.54
C ILE A 5 65.61 59.82 57.02
N PHE A 6 65.03 59.06 56.08
CA PHE A 6 63.76 59.31 55.41
C PHE A 6 62.66 58.59 56.22
N PHE A 7 61.67 59.32 56.76
CA PHE A 7 60.51 58.73 57.43
C PHE A 7 59.28 58.84 56.52
N LEU A 8 58.79 57.68 56.08
CA LEU A 8 57.61 57.49 55.24
C LEU A 8 56.34 57.50 56.14
N PHE A 9 55.45 58.47 55.96
CA PHE A 9 54.13 58.50 56.60
C PHE A 9 53.12 57.75 55.72
N ILE A 10 52.63 56.61 56.20
CA ILE A 10 51.51 55.86 55.58
C ILE A 10 50.22 56.27 56.28
N SER A 11 49.30 56.88 55.53
CA SER A 11 47.94 57.21 55.96
C SER A 11 47.03 55.99 55.86
N LEU A 12 46.39 55.64 56.98
CA LEU A 12 45.35 54.61 57.06
C LEU A 12 44.03 55.18 56.50
N LEU A 13 43.66 54.77 55.29
CA LEU A 13 42.29 54.90 54.77
C LEU A 13 41.53 53.60 55.07
N ALA A 14 40.65 53.65 56.07
CA ALA A 14 39.71 52.59 56.40
C ALA A 14 38.67 52.44 55.28
N CYS A 15 38.68 51.30 54.59
CA CYS A 15 37.62 50.89 53.67
C CYS A 15 36.39 50.46 54.48
N LYS A 16 35.27 51.19 54.39
CA LYS A 16 33.97 50.70 54.87
C LYS A 16 33.53 49.53 53.99
N LYS A 17 33.40 48.34 54.59
CA LYS A 17 32.70 47.20 53.96
C LYS A 17 31.26 47.63 53.69
N LYS A 18 30.83 47.60 52.42
CA LYS A 18 29.40 47.59 52.07
C LYS A 18 28.82 46.27 52.61
N GLU A 19 27.83 46.35 53.49
CA GLU A 19 26.96 45.21 53.73
C GLU A 19 26.19 44.93 52.44
N ASP A 20 26.30 43.70 51.95
CA ASP A 20 25.39 43.21 50.93
C ASP A 20 23.97 43.27 51.49
N GLU A 21 23.09 44.08 50.90
CA GLU A 21 21.66 44.06 51.21
C GLU A 21 21.15 42.62 51.04
N LEU A 22 20.82 41.99 52.17
CA LEU A 22 20.20 40.67 52.21
C LEU A 22 18.87 40.74 51.47
N ASN A 23 18.84 40.23 50.24
CA ASN A 23 17.62 40.13 49.46
C ASN A 23 16.77 38.97 50.01
N LEU A 24 16.07 39.21 51.13
CA LEU A 24 15.34 38.22 51.92
C LEU A 24 14.38 37.39 51.04
N SER A 25 13.72 38.01 50.07
CA SER A 25 12.82 37.33 49.11
C SER A 25 13.46 36.19 48.31
N ARG A 26 14.79 36.21 48.14
CA ARG A 26 15.56 35.17 47.44
C ARG A 26 15.88 33.99 48.36
N GLN A 27 16.01 34.22 49.67
CA GLN A 27 16.27 33.16 50.66
C GLN A 27 15.03 32.27 50.89
N PHE A 28 13.84 32.84 50.69
CA PHE A 28 12.55 32.14 50.82
C PHE A 28 12.00 31.59 49.49
N MET A 29 12.76 31.71 48.39
CA MET A 29 12.38 31.13 47.11
C MET A 29 12.62 29.61 47.13
N PRO A 30 11.79 28.81 46.43
CA PRO A 30 12.09 27.41 46.18
C PRO A 30 13.50 27.26 45.61
N SER A 31 14.25 26.28 46.08
CA SER A 31 15.66 26.14 45.72
C SER A 31 15.84 25.20 44.52
N GLY A 32 16.84 25.49 43.68
CA GLY A 32 17.10 24.74 42.45
C GLY A 32 16.06 24.95 41.34
N ASP A 33 16.15 24.11 40.31
CA ASP A 33 15.23 24.14 39.17
C ASP A 33 13.94 23.38 39.47
N ILE A 34 12.86 23.76 38.78
CA ILE A 34 11.64 22.95 38.75
C ILE A 34 11.91 21.72 37.87
N ALA A 35 11.94 20.55 38.49
CA ALA A 35 11.97 19.28 37.77
C ALA A 35 10.56 18.96 37.25
N VAL A 36 10.48 18.59 35.97
CA VAL A 36 9.22 18.24 35.31
C VAL A 36 9.36 16.82 34.74
N SER A 37 8.41 15.96 35.09
CA SER A 37 8.22 14.65 34.45
C SER A 37 6.81 14.56 33.88
N THR A 38 6.68 14.00 32.68
CA THR A 38 5.39 13.87 32.01
C THR A 38 5.06 12.42 31.69
N ALA A 39 3.78 12.10 31.78
CA ALA A 39 3.13 10.92 31.25
C ALA A 39 2.07 11.36 30.22
N ASP A 40 1.30 10.41 29.69
CA ASP A 40 0.31 10.69 28.64
C ASP A 40 -0.71 11.75 29.05
N THR A 41 -1.23 11.65 30.27
CA THR A 41 -2.30 12.54 30.78
C THR A 41 -1.88 13.35 31.99
N LEU A 42 -0.59 13.40 32.33
CA LEU A 42 -0.13 13.98 33.58
C LEU A 42 1.23 14.65 33.47
N ALA A 43 1.37 15.85 34.02
CA ALA A 43 2.65 16.45 34.35
C ALA A 43 2.85 16.45 35.87
N THR A 44 3.99 15.97 36.32
CA THR A 44 4.42 16.08 37.71
C THR A 44 5.55 17.10 37.80
N LEU A 45 5.32 18.15 38.55
CA LEU A 45 6.27 19.22 38.80
C LEU A 45 6.76 19.07 40.24
N SER A 46 8.07 19.16 40.44
CA SER A 46 8.66 19.09 41.78
C SER A 46 9.79 20.09 41.89
N TRP A 47 9.95 20.67 43.08
CA TRP A 47 11.00 21.63 43.41
C TRP A 47 11.58 21.30 44.78
N LYS A 48 12.68 21.94 45.17
CA LYS A 48 13.16 21.83 46.56
C LYS A 48 12.51 22.92 47.39
N ALA A 49 12.23 22.59 48.66
CA ALA A 49 11.73 23.57 49.62
C ALA A 49 12.64 24.81 49.67
N ALA A 50 12.03 25.94 50.03
CA ALA A 50 12.77 27.15 50.32
C ALA A 50 13.71 26.93 51.52
N LEU A 51 14.90 27.53 51.47
CA LEU A 51 15.81 27.45 52.61
C LEU A 51 15.17 28.11 53.83
N PHE A 52 15.52 27.64 55.04
CA PHE A 52 15.03 28.19 56.31
C PHE A 52 13.51 28.06 56.53
N THR A 53 12.86 27.11 55.85
CA THR A 53 11.43 26.81 56.04
C THR A 53 11.15 25.44 56.69
N THR A 54 12.21 24.71 57.06
CA THR A 54 12.12 23.39 57.70
C THR A 54 11.37 23.48 59.03
N GLY A 55 10.26 22.74 59.16
CA GLY A 55 9.43 22.72 60.39
C GLY A 55 8.34 23.79 60.42
N THR A 56 8.19 24.60 59.38
CA THR A 56 7.15 25.64 59.25
C THR A 56 6.12 25.21 58.21
N ALA A 57 4.82 25.51 58.44
CA ALA A 57 3.80 25.32 57.41
C ALA A 57 4.02 26.34 56.27
N VAL A 58 4.23 25.85 55.05
CA VAL A 58 4.49 26.67 53.86
C VAL A 58 3.56 26.26 52.74
N THR A 59 3.01 27.24 52.03
CA THR A 59 2.30 27.01 50.77
C THR A 59 3.07 27.59 49.60
N TYR A 60 2.81 27.05 48.43
CA TYR A 60 3.39 27.44 47.16
C TYR A 60 2.29 27.78 46.17
N THR A 61 2.43 28.90 45.47
CA THR A 61 1.64 29.19 44.26
C THR A 61 2.38 28.65 43.04
N VAL A 62 1.69 27.83 42.25
CA VAL A 62 2.13 27.31 40.94
C VAL A 62 1.32 27.99 39.85
N ALA A 63 1.96 28.62 38.87
CA ALA A 63 1.30 29.19 37.70
C ALA A 63 1.78 28.50 36.43
N ILE A 64 0.86 28.20 35.52
CA ILE A 64 1.09 27.57 34.23
C ILE A 64 0.77 28.56 33.11
N SER A 65 1.62 28.62 32.08
CA SER A 65 1.40 29.46 30.89
C SER A 65 1.78 28.72 29.61
N ASN A 66 1.24 29.17 28.47
CA ASN A 66 1.69 28.75 27.14
C ASN A 66 2.88 29.59 26.63
N ASP A 67 3.27 30.62 27.38
CA ASP A 67 4.38 31.50 27.06
C ASP A 67 5.37 31.56 28.23
N SER A 68 6.67 31.57 27.91
CA SER A 68 7.75 31.61 28.89
C SER A 68 7.82 32.94 29.66
N THR A 69 7.26 34.03 29.13
CA THR A 69 7.26 35.33 29.84
C THR A 69 6.14 35.47 30.86
N PHE A 70 5.15 34.56 30.83
CA PHE A 70 3.95 34.60 31.67
C PHE A 70 3.16 35.90 31.54
N ALA A 71 3.11 36.49 30.34
CA ALA A 71 2.25 37.62 30.04
C ALA A 71 0.76 37.29 30.33
N THR A 72 0.36 36.05 30.06
CA THR A 72 -0.91 35.47 30.50
C THR A 72 -0.66 34.21 31.31
N THR A 73 -1.51 33.95 32.30
CA THR A 73 -1.48 32.72 33.09
C THR A 73 -2.69 31.87 32.68
N ALA A 74 -2.43 30.65 32.23
CA ALA A 74 -3.47 29.70 31.84
C ALA A 74 -4.17 29.10 33.07
N HIS A 75 -3.38 28.66 34.06
CA HIS A 75 -3.89 28.06 35.29
C HIS A 75 -3.02 28.44 36.48
N THR A 76 -3.64 28.54 37.66
CA THR A 76 -2.96 28.78 38.93
C THR A 76 -3.42 27.76 39.95
N PHE A 77 -2.49 27.22 40.73
CA PHE A 77 -2.74 26.24 41.77
C PHE A 77 -2.02 26.66 43.06
N THR A 78 -2.50 26.16 44.19
CA THR A 78 -1.83 26.28 45.49
C THR A 78 -1.59 24.88 46.06
N THR A 79 -0.41 24.65 46.64
CA THR A 79 -0.06 23.39 47.31
C THR A 79 0.79 23.66 48.55
N ASP A 80 0.68 22.81 49.56
CA ASP A 80 1.49 22.78 50.77
C ASP A 80 2.67 21.79 50.69
N THR A 81 2.85 21.14 49.54
CA THR A 81 3.95 20.20 49.28
C THR A 81 4.92 20.76 48.24
N THR A 82 6.12 20.19 48.15
CA THR A 82 7.15 20.61 47.18
C THR A 82 6.96 20.00 45.79
N GLY A 83 5.72 19.75 45.39
CA GLY A 83 5.37 19.25 44.08
C GLY A 83 3.88 19.28 43.81
N ILE A 84 3.51 19.18 42.54
CA ILE A 84 2.11 19.11 42.11
C ILE A 84 1.99 18.18 40.91
N ARG A 85 0.84 17.49 40.82
CA ARG A 85 0.46 16.66 39.68
C ARG A 85 -0.69 17.35 38.96
N ILE A 86 -0.51 17.68 37.69
CA ILE A 86 -1.47 18.43 36.87
C ILE A 86 -1.91 17.53 35.70
N SER A 87 -3.20 17.25 35.60
CA SER A 87 -3.75 16.33 34.60
C SER A 87 -4.12 17.00 33.28
N ASP A 88 -4.50 16.17 32.30
CA ASP A 88 -5.05 16.54 30.99
C ASP A 88 -6.38 17.31 31.04
N HIS A 89 -6.99 17.44 32.23
CA HIS A 89 -8.11 18.36 32.45
C HIS A 89 -7.68 19.84 32.37
N TYR A 90 -6.44 20.16 32.75
CA TYR A 90 -5.87 21.51 32.71
C TYR A 90 -4.83 21.68 31.60
N LEU A 91 -4.21 20.58 31.16
CA LEU A 91 -3.17 20.59 30.15
C LEU A 91 -3.71 20.00 28.85
N VAL A 92 -3.80 20.83 27.80
CA VAL A 92 -4.15 20.34 26.47
C VAL A 92 -3.00 19.49 25.94
N ALA A 93 -3.31 18.27 25.50
CA ALA A 93 -2.32 17.36 24.92
C ALA A 93 -1.58 18.00 23.74
N ARG A 94 -0.28 17.67 23.61
CA ARG A 94 0.61 18.17 22.55
C ARG A 94 0.74 19.69 22.46
N LYS A 95 0.32 20.41 23.51
CA LYS A 95 0.48 21.85 23.64
C LYS A 95 1.66 22.17 24.57
N LYS A 96 2.49 23.12 24.17
CA LYS A 96 3.64 23.57 24.96
C LYS A 96 3.19 24.41 26.15
N TYR A 97 3.73 24.10 27.32
CA TYR A 97 3.51 24.83 28.56
C TYR A 97 4.83 25.15 29.28
N TYR A 98 4.76 26.15 30.14
CA TYR A 98 5.79 26.54 31.11
C TYR A 98 5.13 26.65 32.48
N ALA A 99 5.89 26.39 33.53
CA ALA A 99 5.46 26.58 34.90
C ALA A 99 6.37 27.56 35.64
N ARG A 100 5.80 28.25 36.61
CA ARG A 100 6.57 28.99 37.61
C ARG A 100 6.00 28.75 38.99
N VAL A 101 6.88 28.76 39.99
CA VAL A 101 6.55 28.48 41.39
C VAL A 101 7.15 29.54 42.29
N ARG A 102 6.39 29.95 43.30
CA ARG A 102 6.89 30.80 44.40
C ARG A 102 6.40 30.25 45.73
N THR A 103 7.13 30.57 46.79
CA THR A 103 6.69 30.37 48.16
C THR A 103 5.77 31.53 48.57
N ASP A 104 4.65 31.21 49.17
CA ASP A 104 3.69 32.22 49.62
C ASP A 104 4.10 32.77 51.00
N GLY A 105 4.04 34.10 51.14
CA GLY A 105 4.22 34.79 52.42
C GLY A 105 2.87 35.11 53.08
N LYS A 106 2.91 35.75 54.26
CA LYS A 106 1.69 36.20 54.99
C LYS A 106 0.84 37.17 54.17
N ASP A 107 1.46 37.89 53.25
CA ASP A 107 0.83 38.73 52.22
C ASP A 107 1.62 38.66 50.89
N THR A 108 1.08 39.27 49.83
CA THR A 108 1.70 39.30 48.50
C THR A 108 3.06 39.99 48.48
N ALA A 109 3.29 40.96 49.38
CA ALA A 109 4.57 41.66 49.52
C ALA A 109 5.66 40.80 50.18
N SER A 110 5.24 39.80 50.96
CA SER A 110 6.11 38.84 51.66
C SER A 110 6.36 37.55 50.87
N SER A 111 5.76 37.39 49.69
CA SER A 111 5.94 36.20 48.85
C SER A 111 7.31 36.21 48.16
N SER A 112 7.87 35.02 47.90
CA SER A 112 9.18 34.92 47.25
C SER A 112 9.14 35.36 45.79
N LYS A 113 10.33 35.52 45.20
CA LYS A 113 10.47 35.56 43.74
C LYS A 113 10.02 34.23 43.11
N TRP A 114 9.75 34.26 41.81
CA TRP A 114 9.36 33.08 41.03
C TRP A 114 10.59 32.29 40.56
N VAL A 115 10.51 30.97 40.66
CA VAL A 115 11.34 30.00 39.92
C VAL A 115 10.58 29.57 38.68
N TYR A 116 11.26 29.36 37.57
CA TYR A 116 10.65 29.00 36.28
C TYR A 116 11.12 27.60 35.84
N SER A 117 10.22 26.86 35.18
CA SER A 117 10.54 25.57 34.58
C SER A 117 11.03 25.76 33.13
N LYS A 118 11.68 24.73 32.60
CA LYS A 118 11.78 24.56 31.13
C LYS A 118 10.40 24.26 30.54
N SER A 119 10.27 24.37 29.21
CA SER A 119 9.02 23.99 28.54
C SER A 119 8.73 22.50 28.72
N PHE A 120 7.46 22.15 28.87
CA PHE A 120 7.00 20.76 28.91
C PHE A 120 5.70 20.58 28.13
N THR A 121 5.34 19.34 27.86
CA THR A 121 4.13 18.95 27.12
C THR A 121 3.73 17.55 27.54
N ILE A 122 2.44 17.30 27.70
CA ILE A 122 1.90 15.94 27.82
C ILE A 122 1.55 15.41 26.43
N THR A 123 1.78 14.12 26.19
CA THR A 123 1.58 13.49 24.87
C THR A 123 0.10 13.28 24.52
N GLY A 124 -0.76 13.10 25.52
CA GLY A 124 -2.14 12.68 25.38
C GLY A 124 -2.27 11.17 25.17
N GLU A 125 -3.48 10.64 25.39
CA GLU A 125 -3.76 9.23 25.13
C GLU A 125 -3.71 8.90 23.64
N GLN A 126 -3.46 7.61 23.34
CA GLN A 126 -3.57 7.04 22.00
C GLN A 126 -4.56 5.87 21.99
N LEU A 127 -5.81 6.19 21.65
CA LEU A 127 -6.86 5.21 21.43
C LEU A 127 -6.99 4.78 19.97
N LEU A 128 -6.65 5.66 19.01
CA LEU A 128 -6.69 5.32 17.59
C LEU A 128 -5.62 4.28 17.26
N LEU A 129 -6.00 3.28 16.48
CA LEU A 129 -5.10 2.22 16.01
C LEU A 129 -4.53 2.61 14.63
N PRO A 130 -3.33 2.11 14.27
CA PRO A 130 -2.79 2.30 12.93
C PRO A 130 -3.79 1.88 11.84
N VAL A 131 -3.90 2.68 10.79
CA VAL A 131 -4.77 2.36 9.65
C VAL A 131 -4.12 1.24 8.83
N ALA A 132 -4.74 0.07 8.82
CA ALA A 132 -4.33 -1.02 7.93
C ALA A 132 -4.63 -0.66 6.47
N ASP A 133 -3.81 -1.15 5.53
CA ASP A 133 -4.00 -0.87 4.10
C ASP A 133 -5.37 -1.35 3.56
N SER A 134 -5.89 -2.45 4.10
CA SER A 134 -7.24 -2.96 3.80
C SER A 134 -8.38 -2.04 4.25
N ASN A 135 -8.09 -1.14 5.19
CA ASN A 135 -9.04 -0.19 5.76
C ASN A 135 -8.92 1.20 5.11
N LEU A 136 -8.18 1.32 4.01
CA LEU A 136 -7.95 2.58 3.34
C LEU A 136 -8.16 2.44 1.83
N ILE A 137 -9.02 3.29 1.29
CA ILE A 137 -9.22 3.47 -0.15
C ILE A 137 -9.05 4.95 -0.52
N ASP A 138 -9.32 5.30 -1.77
CA ASP A 138 -9.11 6.64 -2.31
C ASP A 138 -10.05 7.69 -1.72
N LYS A 139 -11.30 7.31 -1.44
CA LYS A 139 -12.35 8.22 -0.96
C LYS A 139 -12.92 7.87 0.41
N SER A 140 -12.37 6.87 1.09
CA SER A 140 -12.87 6.39 2.37
C SER A 140 -11.79 5.74 3.23
N VAL A 141 -12.01 5.76 4.55
CA VAL A 141 -11.18 5.09 5.55
C VAL A 141 -12.06 4.40 6.59
N ILE A 142 -11.64 3.23 7.07
CA ILE A 142 -12.18 2.59 8.27
C ILE A 142 -11.21 2.85 9.41
N LEU A 143 -11.60 3.75 10.31
CA LEU A 143 -10.83 4.04 11.51
C LEU A 143 -11.19 3.06 12.60
N LEU A 144 -10.19 2.56 13.31
CA LEU A 144 -10.32 1.67 14.45
C LEU A 144 -9.72 2.33 15.70
N TRP A 145 -10.32 2.07 16.86
CA TRP A 145 -9.80 2.50 18.15
C TRP A 145 -10.07 1.47 19.24
N LYS A 146 -9.34 1.58 20.36
CA LYS A 146 -9.61 0.80 21.57
C LYS A 146 -11.01 1.14 22.08
N SER A 147 -11.90 0.15 22.17
CA SER A 147 -13.28 0.32 22.62
C SER A 147 -13.35 1.14 23.91
N THR A 148 -14.01 2.30 23.84
CA THR A 148 -14.03 3.28 24.93
C THR A 148 -15.37 3.99 24.91
N ALA A 149 -16.09 4.01 26.04
CA ALA A 149 -17.36 4.71 26.14
C ALA A 149 -17.17 6.23 26.26
N GLY A 150 -18.06 6.99 25.60
CA GLY A 150 -18.15 8.44 25.72
C GLY A 150 -17.27 9.23 24.76
N LEU A 151 -16.62 8.59 23.78
CA LEU A 151 -16.04 9.31 22.63
C LEU A 151 -17.15 9.95 21.80
N THR A 152 -16.99 11.21 21.44
CA THR A 152 -18.06 12.07 20.89
C THR A 152 -17.83 12.51 19.45
N LYS A 153 -16.57 12.65 19.01
CA LYS A 153 -16.24 13.17 17.67
C LYS A 153 -14.87 12.72 17.16
N LEU A 154 -14.77 12.64 15.84
CA LEU A 154 -13.53 12.59 15.08
C LEU A 154 -13.34 13.93 14.36
N VAL A 155 -12.14 14.49 14.42
CA VAL A 155 -11.79 15.75 13.76
C VAL A 155 -10.70 15.47 12.74
N PHE A 156 -11.03 15.65 11.46
CA PHE A 156 -10.14 15.50 10.32
C PHE A 156 -9.57 16.87 9.97
N THR A 157 -8.25 16.94 9.82
CA THR A 157 -7.53 18.14 9.38
C THR A 157 -6.74 17.82 8.12
N THR A 158 -6.91 18.61 7.07
CA THR A 158 -6.15 18.52 5.81
C THR A 158 -5.90 19.93 5.27
N GLY A 159 -4.63 20.29 5.00
CA GLY A 159 -4.29 21.62 4.46
C GLY A 159 -4.84 22.81 5.26
N GLY A 160 -5.07 22.66 6.58
CA GLY A 160 -5.69 23.67 7.44
C GLY A 160 -7.24 23.66 7.45
N VAL A 161 -7.88 22.87 6.59
CA VAL A 161 -9.34 22.66 6.58
C VAL A 161 -9.71 21.59 7.61
N VAL A 162 -10.75 21.88 8.41
CA VAL A 162 -11.25 21.00 9.47
C VAL A 162 -12.63 20.43 9.10
N ARG A 163 -12.79 19.11 9.21
CA ARG A 163 -14.07 18.39 9.11
C ARG A 163 -14.33 17.59 10.38
N THR A 164 -15.45 17.84 11.03
CA THR A 164 -15.86 17.09 12.23
C THR A 164 -16.90 16.04 11.88
N VAL A 165 -16.72 14.83 12.41
CA VAL A 165 -17.66 13.70 12.29
C VAL A 165 -18.09 13.29 13.70
N GLY A 166 -19.38 13.39 14.01
CA GLY A 166 -19.92 12.99 15.30
C GLY A 166 -19.92 11.46 15.48
N LEU A 167 -19.77 11.01 16.72
CA LEU A 167 -19.84 9.61 17.11
C LEU A 167 -21.09 9.37 17.98
N SER A 168 -21.88 8.36 17.63
CA SER A 168 -22.93 7.86 18.50
C SER A 168 -22.35 7.01 19.65
N ALA A 169 -23.11 6.84 20.73
CA ALA A 169 -22.71 5.97 21.84
C ALA A 169 -22.41 4.53 21.37
N GLY A 170 -23.18 4.01 20.40
CA GLY A 170 -22.95 2.70 19.81
C GLY A 170 -21.63 2.63 19.02
N GLN A 171 -21.32 3.64 18.21
CA GLN A 171 -20.05 3.71 17.47
C GLN A 171 -18.85 3.80 18.40
N SER A 172 -18.96 4.64 19.44
CA SER A 172 -17.96 4.83 20.50
C SER A 172 -17.48 3.50 21.09
N ILE A 173 -18.43 2.64 21.47
CA ILE A 173 -18.18 1.31 22.04
C ILE A 173 -17.75 0.31 20.97
N ALA A 174 -18.29 0.38 19.75
CA ALA A 174 -17.94 -0.53 18.66
C ALA A 174 -16.46 -0.43 18.24
N GLY A 175 -15.77 0.66 18.57
CA GLY A 175 -14.34 0.80 18.30
C GLY A 175 -14.01 1.01 16.82
N ARG A 176 -14.99 1.39 15.99
CA ARG A 176 -14.83 1.53 14.54
C ARG A 176 -15.81 2.50 13.90
N LEU A 177 -15.35 3.17 12.84
CA LEU A 177 -16.22 3.93 11.93
C LEU A 177 -15.62 4.00 10.52
N GLN A 178 -16.45 3.76 9.50
CA GLN A 178 -16.13 4.11 8.11
C GLN A 178 -16.47 5.58 7.86
N VAL A 179 -15.54 6.32 7.27
CA VAL A 179 -15.70 7.73 6.91
C VAL A 179 -15.43 7.91 5.43
N ASP A 180 -16.48 8.25 4.70
CA ASP A 180 -16.46 8.45 3.25
C ASP A 180 -16.25 9.93 2.86
N SER A 181 -16.28 10.20 1.54
CA SER A 181 -16.12 11.52 0.93
C SER A 181 -14.76 12.18 1.23
N LEU A 182 -13.71 11.37 1.30
CA LEU A 182 -12.33 11.85 1.31
C LEU A 182 -11.84 12.12 -0.11
N GLN A 183 -10.78 12.91 -0.23
CA GLN A 183 -10.11 13.17 -1.50
C GLN A 183 -8.99 12.14 -1.72
N PRO A 184 -8.81 11.61 -2.94
CA PRO A 184 -7.67 10.74 -3.27
C PRO A 184 -6.32 11.42 -3.05
N LEU A 185 -5.27 10.63 -2.80
CA LEU A 185 -3.88 11.09 -2.58
C LEU A 185 -3.74 12.24 -1.58
N THR A 186 -4.62 12.29 -0.58
CA THR A 186 -4.69 13.41 0.37
C THR A 186 -4.32 12.92 1.75
N THR A 187 -3.41 13.64 2.40
CA THR A 187 -3.01 13.38 3.78
C THR A 187 -4.00 14.00 4.74
N TYR A 188 -4.52 13.20 5.65
CA TYR A 188 -5.40 13.60 6.74
C TYR A 188 -4.75 13.33 8.08
N THR A 189 -4.79 14.30 8.97
CA THR A 189 -4.56 14.07 10.41
C THR A 189 -5.91 13.98 11.08
N VAL A 190 -6.15 12.91 11.84
CA VAL A 190 -7.41 12.66 12.53
C VAL A 190 -7.19 12.56 14.01
N GLU A 191 -7.98 13.31 14.77
CA GLU A 191 -8.03 13.24 16.23
C GLU A 191 -9.39 12.73 16.70
N ILE A 192 -9.39 11.87 17.72
CA ILE A 192 -10.62 11.37 18.37
C ILE A 192 -10.78 12.04 19.74
N PHE A 193 -12.00 12.45 20.09
CA PHE A 193 -12.26 13.21 21.30
C PHE A 193 -13.30 12.54 22.19
N LYS A 194 -13.13 12.73 23.50
CA LYS A 194 -14.19 12.65 24.50
C LYS A 194 -14.50 14.07 24.92
N GLU A 195 -15.67 14.56 24.52
CA GLU A 195 -16.05 15.98 24.63
C GLU A 195 -15.00 16.86 23.94
N ASP A 196 -14.20 17.60 24.71
CA ASP A 196 -13.14 18.49 24.19
C ASP A 196 -11.72 17.98 24.48
N VAL A 197 -11.59 16.83 25.15
CA VAL A 197 -10.29 16.21 25.44
C VAL A 197 -9.92 15.25 24.31
N SER A 198 -8.76 15.49 23.68
CA SER A 198 -8.22 14.60 22.65
C SER A 198 -7.74 13.28 23.28
N LYS A 199 -8.14 12.16 22.69
CA LYS A 199 -7.89 10.80 23.16
C LYS A 199 -7.13 9.94 22.15
N GLY A 200 -6.69 10.53 21.05
CA GLY A 200 -5.87 9.85 20.06
C GLY A 200 -5.68 10.69 18.82
N ILE A 201 -4.56 10.50 18.15
CA ILE A 201 -4.22 11.21 16.91
C ILE A 201 -3.51 10.25 15.95
N LEU A 202 -3.85 10.26 14.67
CA LEU A 202 -3.06 9.59 13.65
C LEU A 202 -3.09 10.36 12.34
N THR A 203 -2.17 10.02 11.44
CA THR A 203 -2.10 10.58 10.10
C THR A 203 -2.09 9.44 9.09
N PHE A 204 -2.83 9.59 8.00
CA PHE A 204 -2.81 8.67 6.86
C PHE A 204 -2.98 9.44 5.55
N THR A 205 -2.60 8.80 4.44
CA THR A 205 -2.79 9.35 3.09
C THR A 205 -3.68 8.41 2.30
N THR A 206 -4.80 8.91 1.79
CA THR A 206 -5.72 8.12 0.96
C THR A 206 -5.06 7.62 -0.31
N LYS A 207 -5.57 6.51 -0.86
CA LYS A 207 -5.02 5.89 -2.07
C LYS A 207 -5.28 6.74 -3.32
N ALA A 208 -4.58 6.41 -4.41
CA ALA A 208 -4.88 6.95 -5.72
C ALA A 208 -6.31 6.58 -6.13
N GLY A 209 -7.04 7.56 -6.66
CA GLY A 209 -8.40 7.35 -7.17
C GLY A 209 -8.40 6.58 -8.47
N VAL A 210 -9.55 6.00 -8.80
CA VAL A 210 -9.81 5.56 -10.18
C VAL A 210 -9.90 6.80 -11.08
N ALA A 211 -9.58 6.66 -12.36
CA ALA A 211 -9.62 7.76 -13.32
C ALA A 211 -10.93 8.55 -13.24
N SER A 212 -10.84 9.87 -13.41
CA SER A 212 -11.98 10.80 -13.48
C SER A 212 -11.89 11.63 -14.76
N GLY A 213 -13.02 12.18 -15.21
CA GLY A 213 -13.08 13.06 -16.38
C GLY A 213 -14.15 12.65 -17.39
N PRO A 214 -14.25 13.37 -18.52
CA PRO A 214 -15.35 13.23 -19.47
C PRO A 214 -15.40 11.88 -20.20
N ASN A 215 -14.27 11.15 -20.26
CA ASN A 215 -14.19 9.84 -20.90
C ASN A 215 -14.48 8.69 -19.92
N VAL A 216 -14.78 8.98 -18.66
CA VAL A 216 -15.06 7.98 -17.63
C VAL A 216 -16.54 7.63 -17.64
N ILE A 217 -16.82 6.34 -17.75
CA ILE A 217 -18.16 5.77 -17.72
C ILE A 217 -18.27 4.96 -16.44
N ASP A 218 -18.89 5.56 -15.43
CA ASP A 218 -19.02 4.98 -14.10
C ASP A 218 -20.28 4.10 -14.01
N LEU A 219 -20.11 2.78 -14.00
CA LEU A 219 -21.21 1.82 -13.86
C LEU A 219 -21.43 1.38 -12.41
N THR A 220 -20.70 1.95 -11.44
CA THR A 220 -20.74 1.50 -10.03
C THR A 220 -22.06 1.80 -9.31
N GLY A 221 -22.87 2.71 -9.88
CA GLY A 221 -24.21 3.04 -9.41
C GLY A 221 -25.31 2.08 -9.92
N ILE A 222 -24.98 1.14 -10.82
CA ILE A 222 -25.94 0.20 -11.41
C ILE A 222 -25.66 -1.19 -10.86
N ALA A 223 -26.55 -1.70 -10.01
CA ALA A 223 -26.43 -3.01 -9.37
C ALA A 223 -27.44 -4.01 -9.95
N GLY A 224 -27.07 -5.28 -10.05
CA GLY A 224 -27.98 -6.35 -10.46
C GLY A 224 -28.42 -6.32 -11.93
N VAL A 225 -27.66 -5.66 -12.82
CA VAL A 225 -27.93 -5.61 -14.27
C VAL A 225 -26.74 -6.18 -15.04
N PRO A 226 -26.65 -7.51 -15.24
CA PRO A 226 -25.47 -8.11 -15.85
C PRO A 226 -25.16 -7.68 -17.29
N SER A 227 -26.16 -7.28 -18.07
CA SER A 227 -25.95 -6.82 -19.46
C SER A 227 -25.34 -5.43 -19.55
N VAL A 228 -25.32 -4.64 -18.46
CA VAL A 228 -25.05 -3.19 -18.52
C VAL A 228 -23.72 -2.86 -19.18
N LEU A 229 -22.69 -3.68 -18.98
CA LEU A 229 -21.39 -3.48 -19.62
C LEU A 229 -21.49 -3.67 -21.14
N GLN A 230 -22.09 -4.78 -21.56
CA GLN A 230 -22.27 -5.11 -22.98
C GLN A 230 -23.17 -4.07 -23.68
N ASP A 231 -24.24 -3.62 -23.03
CA ASP A 231 -25.15 -2.59 -23.55
C ASP A 231 -24.50 -1.20 -23.66
N THR A 232 -23.48 -0.96 -22.84
CA THR A 232 -22.76 0.32 -22.76
C THR A 232 -21.63 0.40 -23.78
N LEU A 233 -20.85 -0.69 -23.94
CA LEU A 233 -19.61 -0.69 -24.73
C LEU A 233 -19.75 -0.16 -26.18
N PRO A 234 -20.83 -0.45 -26.94
CA PRO A 234 -21.00 0.13 -28.28
C PRO A 234 -21.14 1.65 -28.27
N LYS A 235 -21.71 2.22 -27.20
CA LYS A 235 -22.13 3.63 -27.09
C LYS A 235 -21.03 4.56 -26.60
N VAL A 236 -19.98 4.03 -25.98
CA VAL A 236 -18.89 4.85 -25.40
C VAL A 236 -17.94 5.38 -26.49
N GLY A 237 -17.29 6.51 -26.22
CA GLY A 237 -16.28 7.10 -27.12
C GLY A 237 -14.98 6.29 -27.15
N ALA A 238 -14.11 6.58 -28.12
CA ALA A 238 -12.74 6.06 -28.10
C ALA A 238 -11.97 6.67 -26.91
N GLY A 239 -11.18 5.85 -26.22
CA GLY A 239 -10.45 6.26 -25.02
C GLY A 239 -11.27 6.20 -23.73
N SER A 240 -12.47 5.61 -23.76
CA SER A 240 -13.32 5.50 -22.58
C SER A 240 -12.73 4.57 -21.52
N ILE A 241 -12.91 4.96 -20.26
CA ILE A 241 -12.58 4.17 -19.08
C ILE A 241 -13.89 3.78 -18.39
N ILE A 242 -14.24 2.50 -18.45
CA ILE A 242 -15.45 1.95 -17.86
C ILE A 242 -15.12 1.43 -16.46
N ILE A 243 -15.72 2.02 -15.43
CA ILE A 243 -15.53 1.62 -14.03
C ILE A 243 -16.61 0.61 -13.64
N LEU A 244 -16.18 -0.53 -13.12
CA LEU A 244 -17.03 -1.65 -12.75
C LEU A 244 -17.09 -1.81 -11.23
N LYS A 245 -18.29 -2.13 -10.72
CA LYS A 245 -18.57 -2.30 -9.30
C LYS A 245 -18.00 -3.62 -8.77
N ARG A 246 -17.38 -3.59 -7.60
CA ARG A 246 -16.92 -4.81 -6.90
C ARG A 246 -18.11 -5.62 -6.41
N GLY A 247 -18.06 -6.93 -6.61
CA GLY A 247 -19.14 -7.87 -6.28
C GLY A 247 -20.22 -8.04 -7.36
N GLU A 248 -20.21 -7.22 -8.42
CA GLU A 248 -21.16 -7.36 -9.54
C GLU A 248 -20.63 -8.31 -10.62
N THR A 249 -21.57 -8.90 -11.37
CA THR A 249 -21.30 -9.73 -12.55
C THR A 249 -21.78 -9.02 -13.81
N TYR A 250 -20.95 -9.00 -14.84
CA TYR A 250 -21.19 -8.38 -16.14
C TYR A 250 -21.08 -9.45 -17.24
N ASN A 251 -22.16 -9.74 -17.96
CA ASN A 251 -22.19 -10.81 -18.96
C ASN A 251 -21.77 -10.31 -20.34
N ILE A 252 -20.97 -11.13 -21.03
CA ILE A 252 -20.71 -11.04 -22.48
C ILE A 252 -21.28 -12.31 -23.10
N ASP A 253 -22.53 -12.23 -23.57
CA ASP A 253 -23.33 -13.36 -24.05
C ASP A 253 -23.65 -13.33 -25.56
N ILE A 254 -23.49 -12.19 -26.21
CA ILE A 254 -23.55 -12.04 -27.66
C ILE A 254 -22.22 -11.60 -28.23
N ALA A 255 -22.08 -11.72 -29.56
CA ALA A 255 -20.91 -11.26 -30.27
C ALA A 255 -20.69 -9.76 -30.02
N THR A 256 -19.59 -9.43 -29.33
CA THR A 256 -19.27 -8.06 -28.93
C THR A 256 -17.91 -7.69 -29.49
N GLU A 257 -17.86 -6.63 -30.31
CA GLU A 257 -16.62 -6.18 -30.91
C GLU A 257 -16.02 -4.98 -30.17
N ILE A 258 -14.69 -4.97 -30.08
CA ILE A 258 -13.89 -3.84 -29.62
C ILE A 258 -13.22 -3.24 -30.86
N GLY A 259 -13.64 -2.03 -31.24
CA GLY A 259 -13.09 -1.31 -32.40
C GLY A 259 -12.40 0.00 -32.05
N LYS A 260 -12.19 0.26 -30.74
CA LYS A 260 -11.69 1.53 -30.22
C LYS A 260 -10.91 1.32 -28.93
N THR A 261 -10.07 2.29 -28.58
CA THR A 261 -9.37 2.30 -27.30
C THR A 261 -10.36 2.25 -26.14
N VAL A 262 -10.19 1.32 -25.21
CA VAL A 262 -11.09 1.17 -24.05
C VAL A 262 -10.38 0.52 -22.86
N SER A 263 -10.73 0.96 -21.66
CA SER A 263 -10.28 0.36 -20.40
C SER A 263 -11.45 -0.12 -19.56
N PHE A 264 -11.36 -1.33 -19.01
CA PHE A 264 -12.28 -1.90 -18.04
C PHE A 264 -11.56 -1.95 -16.68
N VAL A 265 -12.06 -1.21 -15.69
CA VAL A 265 -11.34 -0.95 -14.43
C VAL A 265 -12.27 -1.21 -13.25
N SER A 266 -11.82 -1.95 -12.24
CA SER A 266 -12.55 -2.06 -10.97
C SER A 266 -12.58 -0.73 -10.23
N GLU A 267 -13.69 -0.45 -9.56
CA GLU A 267 -13.73 0.58 -8.52
C GLU A 267 -12.75 0.28 -7.38
N ASN A 268 -12.38 1.32 -6.64
CA ASN A 268 -11.79 1.17 -5.32
C ASN A 268 -12.92 1.01 -4.30
N SER A 269 -12.93 -0.10 -3.57
CA SER A 269 -13.97 -0.41 -2.59
C SER A 269 -13.42 -1.35 -1.51
N PHE A 270 -14.04 -1.32 -0.33
CA PHE A 270 -13.74 -2.28 0.75
C PHE A 270 -14.31 -3.68 0.48
N ASN A 271 -15.21 -3.84 -0.50
CA ASN A 271 -15.62 -5.15 -0.96
C ASN A 271 -14.41 -5.84 -1.61
N THR A 272 -14.01 -7.01 -1.12
CA THR A 272 -12.83 -7.72 -1.64
C THR A 272 -13.13 -8.50 -2.93
N GLN A 273 -14.38 -8.73 -3.29
CA GLN A 273 -14.75 -9.44 -4.51
C GLN A 273 -14.55 -8.54 -5.75
N LEU A 274 -13.63 -8.90 -6.64
CA LEU A 274 -13.41 -8.18 -7.91
C LEU A 274 -14.71 -8.20 -8.75
N PRO A 275 -14.94 -7.20 -9.62
CA PRO A 275 -15.99 -7.28 -10.63
C PRO A 275 -15.72 -8.49 -11.53
N LEU A 276 -16.77 -9.29 -11.79
CA LEU A 276 -16.69 -10.44 -12.67
C LEU A 276 -17.18 -10.04 -14.07
N ILE A 277 -16.35 -10.17 -15.10
CA ILE A 277 -16.83 -10.25 -16.48
C ILE A 277 -16.99 -11.73 -16.84
N TYR A 278 -18.22 -12.15 -17.07
CA TYR A 278 -18.59 -13.53 -17.34
C TYR A 278 -18.87 -13.76 -18.83
N PHE A 279 -18.17 -14.71 -19.41
CA PHE A 279 -18.14 -14.95 -20.85
C PHE A 279 -18.92 -16.22 -21.21
N THR A 280 -20.08 -16.05 -21.86
CA THR A 280 -20.73 -17.13 -22.63
C THR A 280 -20.53 -16.96 -24.13
N ASN A 281 -20.03 -15.78 -24.53
CA ASN A 281 -19.44 -15.45 -25.82
C ASN A 281 -18.06 -14.82 -25.62
N ASN A 282 -17.43 -14.28 -26.67
CA ASN A 282 -16.09 -13.69 -26.60
C ASN A 282 -16.14 -12.23 -27.04
N PHE A 283 -15.14 -11.44 -26.64
CA PHE A 283 -14.84 -10.24 -27.43
C PHE A 283 -14.20 -10.63 -28.76
N ASN A 284 -14.51 -9.85 -29.80
CA ASN A 284 -13.80 -9.82 -31.07
C ASN A 284 -13.28 -8.40 -31.31
N VAL A 285 -12.58 -8.20 -32.42
CA VAL A 285 -12.10 -6.89 -32.86
C VAL A 285 -12.91 -6.41 -34.05
N THR A 286 -13.23 -5.12 -34.12
CA THR A 286 -13.92 -4.57 -35.28
C THR A 286 -12.98 -4.56 -36.49
N ALA A 287 -13.48 -4.98 -37.65
CA ALA A 287 -12.68 -5.07 -38.87
C ALA A 287 -12.09 -3.71 -39.29
N GLY A 288 -10.80 -3.70 -39.60
CA GLY A 288 -10.04 -2.52 -40.01
C GLY A 288 -9.75 -1.52 -38.89
N SER A 289 -10.09 -1.83 -37.63
CA SER A 289 -9.91 -0.90 -36.53
C SER A 289 -8.42 -0.67 -36.20
N VAL A 290 -8.11 0.55 -35.79
CA VAL A 290 -6.84 0.94 -35.18
C VAL A 290 -7.13 1.30 -33.73
N ILE A 291 -6.68 0.46 -32.82
CA ILE A 291 -6.95 0.53 -31.39
C ILE A 291 -5.62 0.85 -30.70
N ASP A 292 -5.53 1.96 -29.97
CA ASP A 292 -4.31 2.24 -29.21
C ASP A 292 -4.14 1.22 -28.08
N SER A 293 -5.18 1.01 -27.27
CA SER A 293 -5.12 0.05 -26.18
C SER A 293 -6.46 -0.55 -25.75
N VAL A 294 -6.42 -1.82 -25.34
CA VAL A 294 -7.48 -2.54 -24.63
C VAL A 294 -6.93 -2.95 -23.27
N VAL A 295 -7.53 -2.44 -22.20
CA VAL A 295 -7.01 -2.62 -20.83
C VAL A 295 -8.05 -3.29 -19.94
N PHE A 296 -7.64 -4.32 -19.20
CA PHE A 296 -8.39 -4.95 -18.12
C PHE A 296 -7.61 -4.75 -16.81
N ARG A 297 -8.21 -4.09 -15.82
CA ARG A 297 -7.54 -3.77 -14.54
C ARG A 297 -8.40 -4.13 -13.34
N GLY A 298 -7.89 -5.02 -12.48
CA GLY A 298 -8.56 -5.36 -11.23
C GLY A 298 -9.81 -6.20 -11.42
N LEU A 299 -9.84 -7.14 -12.35
CA LEU A 299 -11.05 -7.88 -12.73
C LEU A 299 -10.89 -9.38 -12.52
N THR A 300 -12.01 -10.06 -12.24
CA THR A 300 -12.13 -11.49 -12.52
C THR A 300 -12.72 -11.65 -13.91
N LEU A 301 -12.08 -12.45 -14.76
CA LEU A 301 -12.60 -12.85 -16.06
C LEU A 301 -12.80 -14.36 -16.03
N ARG A 302 -14.01 -14.82 -16.33
CA ARG A 302 -14.33 -16.25 -16.31
C ARG A 302 -15.28 -16.60 -17.43
N SER A 303 -15.12 -17.75 -18.04
CA SER A 303 -16.11 -18.26 -18.99
C SER A 303 -16.93 -19.43 -18.46
N ASN A 304 -17.97 -19.77 -19.21
CA ASN A 304 -18.77 -20.97 -18.98
C ASN A 304 -18.18 -22.25 -19.61
N ASP A 305 -17.13 -22.14 -20.44
CA ASP A 305 -16.69 -23.26 -21.28
C ASP A 305 -15.17 -23.20 -21.58
N TYR A 306 -14.47 -24.17 -20.97
CA TYR A 306 -13.04 -24.42 -21.12
C TYR A 306 -12.61 -24.78 -22.56
N ALA A 307 -13.52 -25.26 -23.40
CA ALA A 307 -13.22 -25.82 -24.72
C ALA A 307 -13.57 -24.90 -25.89
N ALA A 308 -14.21 -23.74 -25.67
CA ALA A 308 -14.65 -22.85 -26.75
C ALA A 308 -14.51 -21.34 -26.49
N ARG A 309 -14.15 -20.90 -25.28
CA ARG A 309 -14.20 -19.48 -24.90
C ARG A 309 -12.84 -18.81 -24.84
N TYR A 310 -12.87 -17.50 -25.04
CA TYR A 310 -11.73 -16.59 -24.97
C TYR A 310 -12.17 -15.25 -24.39
N VAL A 311 -11.22 -14.52 -23.81
CA VAL A 311 -11.46 -13.10 -23.54
C VAL A 311 -11.52 -12.35 -24.86
N ILE A 312 -10.51 -12.53 -25.73
CA ILE A 312 -10.48 -11.98 -27.10
C ILE A 312 -10.21 -13.10 -28.10
N ASN A 313 -11.10 -13.28 -29.08
CA ASN A 313 -10.95 -14.23 -30.18
C ASN A 313 -10.95 -13.48 -31.52
N ALA A 314 -9.85 -12.81 -31.85
CA ALA A 314 -9.74 -11.89 -32.97
C ALA A 314 -9.81 -12.62 -34.32
N SER A 315 -10.96 -12.54 -34.99
CA SER A 315 -11.21 -13.12 -36.31
C SER A 315 -11.15 -12.11 -37.46
N ASN A 316 -11.00 -10.82 -37.15
CA ASN A 316 -10.95 -9.74 -38.12
C ASN A 316 -9.56 -9.08 -38.17
N VAL A 317 -9.24 -8.44 -39.30
CA VAL A 317 -8.04 -7.59 -39.43
C VAL A 317 -8.18 -6.38 -38.51
N ALA A 318 -7.16 -6.09 -37.71
CA ALA A 318 -7.10 -4.92 -36.85
C ALA A 318 -5.65 -4.65 -36.43
N THR A 319 -5.36 -3.40 -36.08
CA THR A 319 -4.09 -3.00 -35.48
C THR A 319 -4.34 -2.58 -34.03
N ILE A 320 -3.60 -3.18 -33.10
CA ILE A 320 -3.74 -2.92 -31.66
C ILE A 320 -2.37 -2.52 -31.13
N GLY A 321 -2.27 -1.34 -30.52
CA GLY A 321 -1.06 -0.92 -29.83
C GLY A 321 -0.81 -1.84 -28.63
N LYS A 322 -1.75 -1.91 -27.68
CA LYS A 322 -1.57 -2.67 -26.45
C LYS A 322 -2.80 -3.46 -26.02
N ILE A 323 -2.60 -4.72 -25.62
CA ILE A 323 -3.54 -5.48 -24.82
C ILE A 323 -2.91 -5.67 -23.44
N LEU A 324 -3.55 -5.12 -22.39
CA LEU A 324 -3.04 -5.16 -21.02
C LEU A 324 -4.01 -5.85 -20.08
N PHE A 325 -3.52 -6.84 -19.34
CA PHE A 325 -4.16 -7.40 -18.16
C PHE A 325 -3.33 -7.03 -16.92
N GLU A 326 -3.93 -6.28 -16.02
CA GLU A 326 -3.28 -5.81 -14.79
C GLU A 326 -4.11 -6.17 -13.56
N ASN A 327 -3.51 -6.82 -12.56
CA ASN A 327 -4.22 -7.19 -11.32
C ASN A 327 -5.51 -8.01 -11.58
N CYS A 328 -5.48 -8.94 -12.54
CA CYS A 328 -6.65 -9.73 -12.92
C CYS A 328 -6.53 -11.19 -12.48
N HIS A 329 -7.67 -11.82 -12.23
CA HIS A 329 -7.80 -13.28 -12.10
C HIS A 329 -8.56 -13.81 -13.31
N VAL A 330 -7.99 -14.77 -14.03
CA VAL A 330 -8.58 -15.32 -15.25
C VAL A 330 -8.68 -16.83 -15.17
N GLU A 331 -9.88 -17.37 -15.32
CA GLU A 331 -10.10 -18.81 -15.20
C GLU A 331 -11.10 -19.36 -16.22
N ILE A 332 -10.94 -20.63 -16.57
CA ILE A 332 -11.85 -21.39 -17.44
C ILE A 332 -11.96 -20.73 -18.81
N PHE A 333 -10.93 -20.91 -19.65
CA PHE A 333 -10.97 -20.50 -21.07
C PHE A 333 -10.24 -21.52 -21.93
N ARG A 334 -10.58 -21.56 -23.22
CA ARG A 334 -9.77 -22.31 -24.17
C ARG A 334 -8.44 -21.62 -24.45
N GLY A 335 -8.47 -20.30 -24.51
CA GLY A 335 -7.31 -19.42 -24.47
C GLY A 335 -7.72 -18.01 -24.04
N VAL A 336 -6.82 -17.20 -23.50
CA VAL A 336 -7.17 -15.85 -23.05
C VAL A 336 -7.29 -14.91 -24.26
N VAL A 337 -6.22 -14.80 -25.07
CA VAL A 337 -6.22 -14.06 -26.34
C VAL A 337 -5.79 -14.95 -27.50
N ARG A 338 -6.63 -15.05 -28.53
CA ARG A 338 -6.32 -15.75 -29.79
C ARG A 338 -6.45 -14.80 -30.98
N LEU A 339 -5.42 -14.78 -31.82
CA LEU A 339 -5.41 -14.08 -33.12
C LEU A 339 -5.50 -15.14 -34.22
N GLN A 340 -6.62 -15.23 -34.92
CA GLN A 340 -6.93 -16.38 -35.79
C GLN A 340 -7.23 -16.04 -37.25
N THR A 341 -7.40 -14.75 -37.59
CA THR A 341 -7.76 -14.38 -38.95
C THR A 341 -6.67 -14.77 -39.96
N SER A 342 -7.08 -15.29 -41.12
CA SER A 342 -6.19 -15.58 -42.25
C SER A 342 -6.21 -14.50 -43.32
N ALA A 343 -6.97 -13.42 -43.11
CA ALA A 343 -7.07 -12.32 -44.05
C ALA A 343 -5.72 -11.58 -44.17
N SER A 344 -5.44 -11.03 -45.34
CA SER A 344 -4.21 -10.26 -45.59
C SER A 344 -4.05 -9.14 -44.58
N GLY A 345 -2.84 -8.98 -44.04
CA GLY A 345 -2.52 -8.04 -42.97
C GLY A 345 -2.84 -8.53 -41.55
N GLY A 346 -3.76 -9.49 -41.40
CA GLY A 346 -4.12 -10.12 -40.13
C GLY A 346 -4.42 -9.19 -38.95
N THR A 347 -4.48 -9.73 -37.74
CA THR A 347 -4.50 -8.90 -36.52
C THR A 347 -3.06 -8.65 -36.05
N GLN A 348 -2.66 -7.39 -35.97
CA GLN A 348 -1.32 -6.97 -35.55
C GLN A 348 -1.40 -6.36 -34.14
N VAL A 349 -0.65 -6.91 -33.20
CA VAL A 349 -0.55 -6.38 -31.82
C VAL A 349 0.90 -5.96 -31.56
N SER A 350 1.13 -4.72 -31.11
CA SER A 350 2.47 -4.30 -30.68
C SER A 350 2.81 -4.94 -29.34
N ASP A 351 2.02 -4.69 -28.30
CA ASP A 351 2.33 -5.08 -26.93
C ASP A 351 1.21 -5.94 -26.32
N PHE A 352 1.55 -7.18 -25.95
CA PHE A 352 0.73 -8.01 -25.07
C PHE A 352 1.37 -8.05 -23.69
N VAL A 353 0.69 -7.50 -22.70
CA VAL A 353 1.22 -7.32 -21.35
C VAL A 353 0.29 -7.94 -20.31
N VAL A 354 0.87 -8.78 -19.46
CA VAL A 354 0.22 -9.41 -18.32
C VAL A 354 1.06 -9.09 -17.08
N ASN A 355 0.47 -8.39 -16.11
CA ASN A 355 1.14 -7.95 -14.89
C ASN A 355 0.27 -8.18 -13.65
N ASN A 356 0.83 -8.76 -12.59
CA ASN A 356 0.09 -9.07 -11.37
C ASN A 356 -1.16 -9.93 -11.66
N PHE A 357 -0.97 -10.99 -12.44
CA PHE A 357 -2.04 -11.80 -12.99
C PHE A 357 -2.05 -13.18 -12.35
N VAL A 358 -3.23 -13.67 -11.97
CA VAL A 358 -3.43 -15.06 -11.61
C VAL A 358 -4.24 -15.69 -12.72
N VAL A 359 -3.72 -16.74 -13.34
CA VAL A 359 -4.44 -17.46 -14.39
C VAL A 359 -4.41 -18.95 -14.15
N ASP A 360 -5.60 -19.53 -14.31
CA ASP A 360 -5.76 -20.96 -14.21
C ASP A 360 -6.79 -21.54 -15.15
N SER A 361 -6.73 -22.87 -15.28
CA SER A 361 -7.70 -23.61 -16.08
C SER A 361 -7.80 -23.01 -17.48
N ILE A 362 -6.67 -22.98 -18.20
CA ILE A 362 -6.60 -22.59 -19.61
C ILE A 362 -6.30 -23.80 -20.50
N SER A 363 -7.06 -24.00 -21.58
CA SER A 363 -6.89 -25.12 -22.52
C SER A 363 -5.88 -24.78 -23.64
N ASN A 364 -6.00 -25.48 -24.77
CA ASN A 364 -4.99 -25.62 -25.82
C ASN A 364 -4.63 -24.35 -26.62
N TYR A 365 -5.17 -23.17 -26.29
CA TYR A 365 -4.76 -21.89 -26.85
C TYR A 365 -4.07 -20.95 -25.84
N GLY A 366 -3.91 -21.37 -24.59
CA GLY A 366 -3.03 -20.69 -23.64
C GLY A 366 -3.34 -19.22 -23.36
N VAL A 367 -2.37 -18.48 -22.82
CA VAL A 367 -2.54 -17.07 -22.45
C VAL A 367 -2.53 -16.18 -23.69
N VAL A 368 -1.63 -16.45 -24.63
CA VAL A 368 -1.60 -15.78 -25.93
C VAL A 368 -1.29 -16.78 -27.03
N ASN A 369 -2.11 -16.73 -28.08
CA ASN A 369 -1.99 -17.58 -29.25
C ASN A 369 -2.11 -16.77 -30.55
N VAL A 370 -1.02 -16.73 -31.30
CA VAL A 370 -1.04 -16.28 -32.70
C VAL A 370 -1.29 -17.51 -33.56
N ASP A 371 -2.55 -17.80 -33.86
CA ASP A 371 -2.97 -19.03 -34.56
C ASP A 371 -2.85 -18.94 -36.08
N ASN A 372 -2.55 -17.77 -36.62
CA ASN A 372 -2.39 -17.58 -38.05
C ASN A 372 -1.13 -16.81 -38.36
N VAL A 373 -0.44 -17.19 -39.43
CA VAL A 373 0.80 -16.54 -39.90
C VAL A 373 0.56 -15.11 -40.38
N ALA A 374 -0.68 -14.74 -40.70
CA ALA A 374 -1.04 -13.37 -41.03
C ALA A 374 -1.07 -12.45 -39.79
N CYS A 375 -1.24 -13.02 -38.60
CA CYS A 375 -1.30 -12.27 -37.34
C CYS A 375 0.08 -12.20 -36.68
N ALA A 376 0.30 -11.19 -35.83
CA ALA A 376 1.53 -11.09 -35.04
C ALA A 376 1.31 -10.41 -33.69
N VAL A 377 2.17 -10.74 -32.74
CA VAL A 377 2.37 -10.00 -31.48
C VAL A 377 3.85 -9.67 -31.39
N GLN A 378 4.21 -8.39 -31.34
CA GLN A 378 5.63 -8.00 -31.39
C GLN A 378 6.32 -8.18 -30.04
N HIS A 379 5.70 -7.76 -28.95
CA HIS A 379 6.26 -7.81 -27.61
C HIS A 379 5.32 -8.54 -26.66
N ILE A 380 5.81 -9.60 -26.03
CA ILE A 380 5.05 -10.40 -25.05
C ILE A 380 5.72 -10.23 -23.69
N THR A 381 5.01 -9.64 -22.73
CA THR A 381 5.48 -9.49 -21.35
C THR A 381 4.51 -10.17 -20.40
N ILE A 382 5.00 -11.16 -19.65
CA ILE A 382 4.28 -11.79 -18.55
C ILE A 382 5.13 -11.61 -17.30
N GLN A 383 4.61 -10.87 -16.32
CA GLN A 383 5.38 -10.52 -15.15
C GLN A 383 4.59 -10.48 -13.85
N ASN A 384 5.26 -10.73 -12.72
CA ASN A 384 4.65 -10.71 -11.38
C ASN A 384 3.39 -11.59 -11.31
N SER A 385 3.43 -12.76 -11.94
CA SER A 385 2.21 -13.51 -12.27
C SER A 385 2.28 -14.98 -11.92
N THR A 386 1.14 -15.55 -11.56
CA THR A 386 0.96 -16.97 -11.24
C THR A 386 0.16 -17.62 -12.36
N LEU A 387 0.76 -18.61 -13.00
CA LEU A 387 0.20 -19.32 -14.15
C LEU A 387 0.16 -20.81 -13.81
N TYR A 388 -1.03 -21.34 -13.51
CA TYR A 388 -1.15 -22.76 -13.13
C TYR A 388 -2.33 -23.48 -13.76
N LYS A 389 -2.25 -24.79 -13.95
CA LYS A 389 -3.28 -25.57 -14.69
C LYS A 389 -3.50 -25.06 -16.12
N LEU A 390 -2.43 -24.89 -16.89
CA LEU A 390 -2.50 -24.47 -18.29
C LEU A 390 -2.04 -25.60 -19.22
N GLU A 391 -2.78 -25.84 -20.30
CA GLU A 391 -2.31 -26.73 -21.36
C GLU A 391 -1.19 -26.08 -22.19
N LYS A 392 -1.25 -24.76 -22.37
CA LYS A 392 -0.23 -23.95 -23.06
C LYS A 392 -0.11 -22.56 -22.41
N VAL A 393 1.03 -21.90 -22.58
CA VAL A 393 1.24 -20.52 -22.07
C VAL A 393 1.37 -19.52 -23.21
N VAL A 394 2.48 -19.55 -23.96
CA VAL A 394 2.72 -18.68 -25.12
C VAL A 394 2.84 -19.55 -26.37
N THR A 395 2.07 -19.22 -27.40
CA THR A 395 2.16 -19.90 -28.70
C THR A 395 2.07 -18.92 -29.85
N SER A 396 2.90 -19.10 -30.87
CA SER A 396 2.89 -18.24 -32.05
C SER A 396 3.22 -18.99 -33.33
N LYS A 397 2.51 -18.67 -34.41
CA LYS A 397 2.85 -19.06 -35.78
C LYS A 397 3.67 -18.00 -36.52
N GLN A 398 3.94 -16.85 -35.89
CA GLN A 398 4.75 -15.77 -36.45
C GLN A 398 5.95 -15.44 -35.54
N ASN A 399 6.88 -14.63 -36.05
CA ASN A 399 7.95 -14.02 -35.28
C ASN A 399 7.40 -13.04 -34.24
N SER A 400 8.23 -12.77 -33.24
CA SER A 400 8.05 -11.66 -32.30
C SER A 400 9.38 -10.91 -32.20
N ASN A 401 9.35 -9.71 -31.64
CA ASN A 401 10.55 -8.96 -31.31
C ASN A 401 11.10 -9.38 -29.95
N SER A 402 10.27 -9.50 -28.91
CA SER A 402 10.74 -9.90 -27.57
C SER A 402 9.71 -10.70 -26.77
N ILE A 403 10.22 -11.54 -25.87
CA ILE A 403 9.44 -12.20 -24.83
C ILE A 403 10.12 -11.99 -23.48
N VAL A 404 9.37 -11.53 -22.49
CA VAL A 404 9.82 -11.36 -21.11
C VAL A 404 8.91 -12.15 -20.19
N LEU A 405 9.47 -13.16 -19.52
CA LEU A 405 8.87 -13.86 -18.40
C LEU A 405 9.65 -13.45 -17.15
N SER A 406 9.04 -12.66 -16.27
CA SER A 406 9.76 -12.15 -15.09
C SER A 406 8.95 -12.23 -13.80
N ASN A 407 9.55 -12.73 -12.72
CA ASN A 407 8.84 -12.85 -11.44
C ASN A 407 7.55 -13.66 -11.59
N CYS A 408 7.63 -14.80 -12.29
CA CYS A 408 6.48 -15.66 -12.57
C CYS A 408 6.59 -16.99 -11.85
N THR A 409 5.46 -17.47 -11.33
CA THR A 409 5.29 -18.83 -10.80
C THR A 409 4.50 -19.65 -11.81
N PHE A 410 5.11 -20.69 -12.37
CA PHE A 410 4.46 -21.66 -13.25
C PHE A 410 4.31 -22.99 -12.50
N ASN A 411 3.13 -23.61 -12.54
CA ASN A 411 2.95 -24.96 -11.98
C ASN A 411 1.77 -25.65 -12.66
N GLU A 412 1.86 -26.96 -12.92
CA GLU A 412 0.89 -27.63 -13.79
C GLU A 412 0.74 -26.87 -15.12
N ALA A 413 1.87 -26.52 -15.74
CA ALA A 413 1.91 -25.78 -17.00
C ALA A 413 3.28 -25.98 -17.69
N PRO A 414 3.34 -26.37 -18.97
CA PRO A 414 2.23 -26.69 -19.89
C PRO A 414 1.67 -28.12 -19.67
N GLN A 415 0.83 -28.61 -20.60
CA GLN A 415 0.29 -29.98 -20.60
C GLN A 415 1.40 -31.04 -20.65
N GLY A 416 1.33 -32.03 -19.76
CA GLY A 416 2.21 -33.19 -19.74
C GLY A 416 1.97 -34.16 -20.92
N GLY A 417 2.84 -35.15 -21.07
CA GLY A 417 2.82 -36.08 -22.21
C GLY A 417 3.94 -35.85 -23.23
N GLY A 418 4.87 -34.93 -22.95
CA GLY A 418 6.12 -34.76 -23.71
C GLY A 418 6.00 -34.00 -25.03
N SER A 419 4.86 -33.34 -25.30
CA SER A 419 4.64 -32.60 -26.55
C SER A 419 4.36 -31.10 -26.37
N ALA A 420 3.95 -30.64 -25.19
CA ALA A 420 3.64 -29.23 -24.96
C ALA A 420 4.86 -28.43 -24.49
N TYR A 421 4.93 -27.17 -24.91
CA TYR A 421 6.03 -26.24 -24.64
C TYR A 421 5.53 -25.08 -23.78
N LEU A 422 6.40 -24.53 -22.93
CA LEU A 422 6.12 -23.30 -22.18
C LEU A 422 6.01 -22.12 -23.16
N VAL A 423 6.91 -22.05 -24.14
CA VAL A 423 6.89 -21.08 -25.24
C VAL A 423 7.05 -21.82 -26.56
N ASP A 424 6.10 -21.63 -27.48
CA ASP A 424 6.04 -22.41 -28.71
C ASP A 424 5.90 -21.56 -29.99
N PHE A 425 6.97 -21.45 -30.77
CA PHE A 425 6.97 -20.84 -32.10
C PHE A 425 6.84 -21.92 -33.18
N SER A 426 5.66 -22.56 -33.19
CA SER A 426 5.41 -23.90 -33.76
C SER A 426 5.37 -24.04 -35.29
N GLN A 427 5.08 -22.97 -36.04
CA GLN A 427 4.75 -23.09 -37.46
C GLN A 427 5.97 -23.39 -38.35
N SER A 428 7.14 -22.88 -37.98
CA SER A 428 8.38 -23.06 -38.74
C SER A 428 9.55 -23.05 -37.78
N ALA A 429 10.56 -23.90 -38.05
CA ALA A 429 11.85 -23.86 -37.37
C ALA A 429 12.58 -22.52 -37.56
N THR A 430 12.14 -21.69 -38.52
CA THR A 430 12.68 -20.35 -38.77
C THR A 430 12.03 -19.25 -37.93
N ASN A 431 10.90 -19.52 -37.26
CA ASN A 431 10.21 -18.50 -36.48
C ASN A 431 11.09 -18.02 -35.31
N ASN A 432 11.39 -16.73 -35.30
CA ASN A 432 12.41 -16.11 -34.46
C ASN A 432 11.81 -15.13 -33.43
N VAL A 433 12.51 -14.95 -32.31
CA VAL A 433 12.30 -13.81 -31.41
C VAL A 433 13.52 -12.90 -31.49
N THR A 434 13.40 -11.78 -32.20
CA THR A 434 14.54 -10.98 -32.69
C THR A 434 15.50 -10.50 -31.61
N THR A 435 14.98 -9.96 -30.51
CA THR A 435 15.77 -9.48 -29.35
C THR A 435 15.98 -10.59 -28.31
N GLY A 436 15.35 -11.75 -28.49
CA GLY A 436 15.47 -12.90 -27.60
C GLY A 436 14.34 -13.03 -26.57
N ILE A 437 14.48 -14.07 -25.75
CA ILE A 437 13.56 -14.46 -24.69
C ILE A 437 14.28 -14.29 -23.35
N SER A 438 13.66 -13.57 -22.42
CA SER A 438 14.16 -13.41 -21.05
C SER A 438 13.32 -14.22 -20.08
N VAL A 439 13.96 -15.04 -19.25
CA VAL A 439 13.36 -15.76 -18.12
C VAL A 439 14.09 -15.33 -16.86
N LYS A 440 13.46 -14.45 -16.07
CA LYS A 440 14.10 -13.80 -14.92
C LYS A 440 13.30 -14.01 -13.65
N SER A 441 13.94 -14.44 -12.56
CA SER A 441 13.25 -14.58 -11.26
C SER A 441 11.99 -15.45 -11.36
N CYS A 442 11.97 -16.48 -12.21
CA CYS A 442 10.83 -17.38 -12.37
C CYS A 442 11.00 -18.65 -11.53
N ILE A 443 9.89 -19.28 -11.14
CA ILE A 443 9.89 -20.64 -10.58
C ILE A 443 9.00 -21.51 -11.46
N ILE A 444 9.52 -22.65 -11.92
CA ILE A 444 8.83 -23.59 -12.80
C ILE A 444 8.62 -24.92 -12.06
N GLY A 445 7.37 -25.24 -11.80
CA GLY A 445 6.89 -26.49 -11.21
C GLY A 445 6.67 -27.60 -12.23
N ALA A 446 5.99 -28.66 -11.80
CA ALA A 446 5.63 -29.80 -12.65
C ALA A 446 4.75 -29.41 -13.85
N GLY A 447 4.75 -30.22 -14.91
CA GLY A 447 3.76 -30.12 -15.99
C GLY A 447 2.36 -30.55 -15.54
N ARG A 448 1.32 -30.05 -16.21
CA ARG A 448 -0.07 -30.46 -15.94
C ARG A 448 -0.24 -31.93 -16.27
N SER A 449 -0.81 -32.72 -15.37
CA SER A 449 -0.96 -34.16 -15.59
C SER A 449 -1.77 -34.46 -16.86
N ASN A 450 -1.22 -35.33 -17.71
CA ASN A 450 -1.90 -35.93 -18.84
C ASN A 450 -1.91 -37.45 -18.66
N ASN A 451 -3.01 -37.99 -18.13
CA ASN A 451 -3.10 -39.41 -17.76
C ASN A 451 -1.91 -39.89 -16.90
N GLY A 452 -1.50 -39.07 -15.92
CA GLY A 452 -0.38 -39.36 -15.02
C GLY A 452 1.00 -38.96 -15.54
N ASN A 453 1.12 -38.57 -16.81
CA ASN A 453 2.38 -38.06 -17.37
C ASN A 453 2.47 -36.54 -17.22
N THR A 454 3.49 -36.06 -16.52
CA THR A 454 3.76 -34.62 -16.27
C THR A 454 4.95 -34.10 -17.08
N THR A 455 5.54 -34.91 -17.95
CA THR A 455 6.71 -34.51 -18.75
C THR A 455 6.33 -33.45 -19.77
N VAL A 456 7.12 -32.38 -19.84
CA VAL A 456 6.88 -31.21 -20.71
C VAL A 456 8.09 -30.88 -21.57
N ARG A 457 7.99 -29.82 -22.37
CA ARG A 457 9.12 -29.21 -23.09
C ARG A 457 9.25 -27.75 -22.68
N GLY A 458 10.45 -27.20 -22.81
CA GLY A 458 10.72 -25.81 -22.47
C GLY A 458 10.32 -24.85 -23.59
N ILE A 459 11.31 -24.38 -24.35
CA ILE A 459 11.13 -23.30 -25.35
C ILE A 459 11.47 -23.82 -26.75
N ARG A 460 10.50 -23.77 -27.67
CA ARG A 460 10.72 -24.03 -29.10
C ARG A 460 10.67 -22.73 -29.88
N VAL A 461 11.78 -22.41 -30.53
CA VAL A 461 12.00 -21.22 -31.35
C VAL A 461 13.18 -21.49 -32.29
N ASN A 462 13.40 -20.62 -33.29
CA ASN A 462 14.60 -20.62 -34.11
C ASN A 462 15.88 -20.69 -33.25
N ALA A 463 16.83 -21.54 -33.64
CA ALA A 463 18.08 -21.76 -32.92
C ALA A 463 18.95 -20.50 -32.73
N ALA A 464 18.76 -19.47 -33.56
CA ALA A 464 19.45 -18.18 -33.44
C ALA A 464 18.85 -17.26 -32.37
N THR A 465 17.66 -17.56 -31.84
CA THR A 465 17.05 -16.78 -30.76
C THR A 465 17.85 -16.94 -29.47
N LEU A 466 18.31 -15.82 -28.92
CA LEU A 466 18.96 -15.79 -27.61
C LEU A 466 17.93 -16.05 -26.49
N ILE A 467 18.23 -17.00 -25.60
CA ILE A 467 17.45 -17.27 -24.40
C ILE A 467 18.30 -16.91 -23.18
N ASN A 468 17.92 -15.85 -22.48
CA ASN A 468 18.61 -15.36 -21.28
C ASN A 468 17.85 -15.82 -20.03
N VAL A 469 18.50 -16.63 -19.19
CA VAL A 469 17.94 -17.12 -17.92
C VAL A 469 18.73 -16.56 -16.76
N SER A 470 18.05 -15.97 -15.78
CA SER A 470 18.68 -15.43 -14.57
C SER A 470 17.79 -15.60 -13.35
N SER A 471 18.42 -15.92 -12.21
CA SER A 471 17.74 -16.04 -10.91
C SER A 471 16.47 -16.90 -10.93
N SER A 472 16.41 -17.88 -11.84
CA SER A 472 15.21 -18.68 -12.12
C SER A 472 15.44 -20.13 -11.74
N TYR A 473 14.39 -20.77 -11.23
CA TYR A 473 14.45 -22.07 -10.59
C TYR A 473 13.44 -23.04 -11.18
N ASN A 474 13.72 -24.33 -11.04
CA ASN A 474 12.72 -25.37 -11.24
C ASN A 474 12.71 -26.34 -10.06
N THR A 475 11.55 -26.91 -9.76
CA THR A 475 11.42 -27.99 -8.78
C THR A 475 11.88 -29.32 -9.36
N SER A 476 12.10 -30.33 -8.53
CA SER A 476 12.63 -31.64 -8.97
C SER A 476 11.61 -32.47 -9.76
N ASP A 477 10.33 -32.16 -9.64
CA ASP A 477 9.21 -32.73 -10.41
C ASP A 477 8.92 -31.98 -11.74
N TYR A 478 9.72 -30.97 -12.09
CA TYR A 478 9.77 -30.43 -13.45
C TYR A 478 10.56 -31.37 -14.37
N VAL A 479 9.85 -32.26 -15.06
CA VAL A 479 10.43 -33.27 -15.96
C VAL A 479 10.37 -32.80 -17.41
N VAL A 480 11.50 -32.79 -18.11
CA VAL A 480 11.62 -32.23 -19.47
C VAL A 480 12.00 -33.31 -20.50
N ALA A 481 11.17 -33.49 -21.53
CA ALA A 481 11.42 -34.41 -22.65
C ALA A 481 12.26 -33.80 -23.79
N GLY A 482 12.39 -32.47 -23.84
CA GLY A 482 13.16 -31.79 -24.89
C GLY A 482 13.02 -30.28 -24.81
N ASN A 483 13.83 -29.57 -25.59
CA ASN A 483 13.84 -28.11 -25.65
C ASN A 483 13.98 -27.47 -24.25
N ALA A 484 14.87 -28.04 -23.43
CA ALA A 484 15.05 -27.60 -22.04
C ALA A 484 15.44 -26.12 -21.96
N ILE A 485 14.94 -25.46 -20.91
CA ILE A 485 15.32 -24.09 -20.58
C ILE A 485 16.67 -24.15 -19.86
N VAL A 486 17.75 -23.89 -20.59
CA VAL A 486 19.12 -23.94 -20.05
C VAL A 486 19.36 -22.76 -19.11
N GLY A 487 19.96 -23.01 -17.94
CA GLY A 487 20.31 -21.97 -16.96
C GLY A 487 19.36 -21.86 -15.75
N LEU A 488 18.35 -22.73 -15.65
CA LEU A 488 17.55 -22.87 -14.43
C LEU A 488 18.37 -23.49 -13.30
N THR A 489 18.21 -22.98 -12.08
CA THR A 489 18.77 -23.59 -10.87
C THR A 489 17.79 -24.60 -10.30
N VAL A 490 18.21 -25.87 -10.18
CA VAL A 490 17.35 -26.93 -9.67
C VAL A 490 17.18 -26.78 -8.15
N TYR A 491 15.93 -26.66 -7.70
CA TYR A 491 15.53 -26.90 -6.33
C TYR A 491 15.29 -28.40 -6.14
N GLY A 492 15.96 -29.02 -5.15
CA GLY A 492 15.94 -30.48 -4.98
C GLY A 492 14.59 -31.07 -4.56
N GLY A 493 13.69 -30.27 -3.98
CA GLY A 493 12.35 -30.70 -3.59
C GLY A 493 11.31 -30.56 -4.71
N MET A 494 10.17 -31.23 -4.53
CA MET A 494 9.01 -31.13 -5.42
C MET A 494 8.26 -29.81 -5.23
N ALA A 495 7.32 -29.51 -6.13
CA ALA A 495 6.41 -28.37 -5.97
C ALA A 495 5.69 -28.36 -4.60
N THR A 496 5.31 -29.54 -4.11
CA THR A 496 4.67 -29.72 -2.79
C THR A 496 5.61 -29.55 -1.61
N ASP A 497 6.93 -29.59 -1.81
CA ASP A 497 7.91 -29.29 -0.75
C ASP A 497 8.15 -27.78 -0.66
N LEU A 498 8.20 -27.11 -1.82
CA LEU A 498 8.47 -25.67 -1.92
C LEU A 498 7.28 -24.82 -1.45
N TRP A 499 6.07 -25.17 -1.89
CA TRP A 499 4.87 -24.34 -1.72
C TRP A 499 3.89 -24.94 -0.70
N LYS A 500 3.03 -24.09 -0.12
CA LYS A 500 1.99 -24.50 0.82
C LYS A 500 0.99 -25.47 0.20
N GLU A 501 0.22 -25.03 -0.79
CA GLU A 501 -0.86 -25.80 -1.42
C GLU A 501 -0.95 -25.48 -2.93
N PRO A 502 0.07 -25.85 -3.74
CA PRO A 502 0.18 -25.40 -5.13
C PRO A 502 -0.94 -25.92 -6.04
N GLY A 503 -1.49 -27.11 -5.79
CA GLY A 503 -2.64 -27.65 -6.56
C GLY A 503 -3.93 -26.85 -6.36
N ASN A 504 -4.02 -26.08 -5.27
CA ASN A 504 -5.14 -25.18 -4.96
C ASN A 504 -4.79 -23.70 -5.21
N GLY A 505 -3.70 -23.43 -5.93
CA GLY A 505 -3.30 -22.06 -6.28
C GLY A 505 -2.61 -21.27 -5.16
N ASN A 506 -2.28 -21.89 -4.02
CA ASN A 506 -1.55 -21.24 -2.93
C ASN A 506 -0.06 -21.56 -3.03
N PHE A 507 0.66 -20.67 -3.71
CA PHE A 507 2.09 -20.78 -3.96
C PHE A 507 2.94 -20.08 -2.90
N LYS A 508 2.39 -19.81 -1.71
CA LYS A 508 3.18 -19.26 -0.60
C LYS A 508 4.38 -20.17 -0.33
N ILE A 509 5.58 -19.61 -0.39
CA ILE A 509 6.83 -20.37 -0.21
C ILE A 509 6.91 -20.81 1.26
N LYS A 510 6.90 -22.11 1.51
CA LYS A 510 6.98 -22.69 2.86
C LYS A 510 8.38 -23.12 3.24
N ASP A 511 9.21 -23.50 2.27
CA ASP A 511 10.60 -23.85 2.53
C ASP A 511 11.43 -22.58 2.79
N SER A 512 11.98 -22.46 4.00
CA SER A 512 12.86 -21.35 4.36
C SER A 512 14.26 -21.44 3.76
N GLY A 513 14.69 -22.62 3.31
CA GLY A 513 16.00 -22.86 2.71
C GLY A 513 16.06 -22.62 1.20
N PHE A 514 14.92 -22.34 0.55
CA PHE A 514 14.89 -22.06 -0.88
C PHE A 514 15.65 -20.77 -1.22
N ALA A 515 16.70 -20.87 -2.05
CA ALA A 515 17.57 -19.74 -2.41
C ALA A 515 16.84 -18.59 -3.11
N GLY A 516 15.74 -18.88 -3.83
CA GLY A 516 14.91 -17.86 -4.48
C GLY A 516 13.85 -17.24 -3.58
N LYS A 517 13.81 -17.55 -2.27
CA LYS A 517 12.81 -17.00 -1.36
C LYS A 517 12.90 -15.47 -1.31
N GLY A 518 11.78 -14.79 -1.54
CA GLY A 518 11.72 -13.32 -1.60
C GLY A 518 12.34 -12.69 -2.86
N SER A 519 12.75 -13.47 -3.86
CA SER A 519 13.42 -12.94 -5.06
C SER A 519 13.05 -13.62 -6.38
N ALA A 520 12.43 -14.81 -6.33
CA ALA A 520 11.93 -15.55 -7.48
C ALA A 520 10.47 -15.97 -7.29
N GLY A 521 9.79 -16.20 -8.42
CA GLY A 521 8.35 -16.44 -8.47
C GLY A 521 7.54 -15.15 -8.41
N ASP A 522 6.23 -15.30 -8.45
CA ASP A 522 5.28 -14.21 -8.28
C ASP A 522 5.43 -13.56 -6.88
N PRO A 523 5.69 -12.24 -6.78
CA PRO A 523 5.91 -11.55 -5.51
C PRO A 523 4.76 -11.64 -4.51
N ARG A 524 3.55 -11.98 -4.97
CA ARG A 524 2.39 -12.22 -4.09
C ARG A 524 2.64 -13.33 -3.07
N TRP A 525 3.60 -14.21 -3.33
CA TRP A 525 3.84 -15.42 -2.54
C TRP A 525 5.14 -15.45 -1.74
N TRP A 526 5.93 -14.38 -1.82
CA TRP A 526 7.24 -14.25 -1.18
C TRP A 526 7.21 -14.41 0.35
#